data_AF-A0A5C6QUZ9-F1
#
_entry.id   AF-A0A5C6QUZ9-F1
#
_cell.length_a   1.000
_cell.length_b   1.000
_cell.length_c   1.000
_cell.angle_alpha   90.00
_cell.angle_beta   90.00
_cell.angle_gamma   90.00
#
_symmetry.space_group_name_H-M   'P 1'
#
loop_
_entity.id
_entity.type
_entity.pdbx_description
1 polymer ?
#
loop_
_entity_poly.entity_id
_entity_poly.type
_entity_poly.pdbx_seq_one_letter_code
_entity_poly.pdbx_strand_id
1 'polypeptide(L)'
;MARNRQQQKFDKKLERSTGASFYQLLNKHVEKDAIICSDGFRSYGVLARKLNMAHKPINLTKKSRVREKVFHIQNVNAYHGWIARFHGVATKYLDNYLNWYRFIESSDNPN
;
A
#
# COMPACT_ATOMS: atom_id res chain seq x y z
N MET A 1 1.39 2.51 1.27
CA MET A 1 0.08 2.19 1.89
C MET A 1 -0.23 0.72 1.64
N ALA A 2 -0.81 0.02 2.60
CA ALA A 2 -1.43 -1.29 2.50
C ALA A 2 -2.92 -1.16 2.86
N ARG A 3 -3.78 -1.95 2.22
CA ARG A 3 -5.22 -2.00 2.52
C ARG A 3 -5.70 -3.44 2.42
N ASN A 4 -6.52 -3.88 3.37
CA ASN A 4 -7.11 -5.22 3.34
C ASN A 4 -8.52 -5.21 2.70
N ARG A 5 -9.15 -6.39 2.61
CA ARG A 5 -10.51 -6.54 2.04
C ARG A 5 -11.60 -5.90 2.89
N GLN A 6 -11.38 -5.79 4.20
CA GLN A 6 -12.27 -5.10 5.14
C GLN A 6 -12.10 -3.58 5.10
N GLN A 7 -11.41 -3.06 4.07
CA GLN A 7 -11.13 -1.65 3.88
C GLN A 7 -10.24 -0.98 4.94
N GLN A 8 -9.67 -1.74 5.88
CA GLN A 8 -8.71 -1.20 6.83
C GLN A 8 -7.45 -0.76 6.10
N LYS A 9 -7.07 0.49 6.32
CA LYS A 9 -5.95 1.17 5.67
C LYS A 9 -4.78 1.25 6.66
N PHE A 10 -3.58 1.03 6.15
CA PHE A 10 -2.34 1.25 6.88
C PHE A 10 -1.34 1.96 5.97
N ASP A 11 -0.82 3.09 6.40
CA ASP A 11 0.18 3.84 5.68
C ASP A 11 1.27 4.30 6.64
N LYS A 12 2.51 4.29 6.18
CA LYS A 12 3.66 4.78 6.94
C LYS A 12 4.74 5.21 5.96
N LYS A 13 5.40 6.33 6.25
CA LYS A 13 6.63 6.70 5.55
C LYS A 13 7.73 5.70 5.90
N LEU A 14 8.45 5.26 4.88
CA LEU A 14 9.64 4.44 5.01
C LEU A 14 10.84 5.25 4.54
N GLU A 15 11.91 5.26 5.33
CA GLU A 15 13.19 5.87 4.93
C GLU A 15 13.87 5.08 3.79
N ARG A 16 13.59 3.77 3.69
CA ARG A 16 14.06 2.92 2.59
C ARG A 16 12.99 1.93 2.13
N SER A 17 12.78 1.82 0.82
CA SER A 17 11.82 0.88 0.21
C SER A 17 12.42 -0.51 -0.02
N THR A 18 13.06 -1.09 1.01
CA THR A 18 13.67 -2.44 0.92
C THR A 18 12.74 -3.52 1.46
N GLY A 19 12.90 -4.76 0.97
CA GLY A 19 12.14 -5.91 1.49
C GLY A 19 12.29 -6.14 3.00
N ALA A 20 13.44 -5.78 3.59
CA ALA A 20 13.66 -5.85 5.03
C ALA A 20 12.86 -4.79 5.80
N SER A 21 12.85 -3.55 5.31
CA SER A 21 12.04 -2.46 5.89
C SER A 21 10.54 -2.78 5.82
N PHE A 22 10.09 -3.35 4.69
CA PHE A 22 8.71 -3.83 4.58
C PHE A 22 8.41 -4.97 5.55
N TYR A 23 9.33 -5.92 5.76
CA TYR A 23 9.14 -7.04 6.69
C TYR A 23 8.99 -6.54 8.13
N GLN A 24 9.89 -5.67 8.60
CA GLN A 24 9.82 -5.10 9.94
C GLN A 24 8.49 -4.36 10.18
N LEU A 25 7.98 -3.68 9.15
CA LEU A 25 6.74 -2.95 9.23
C LEU A 25 5.51 -3.86 9.22
N LEU A 26 5.45 -4.81 8.28
CA LEU A 26 4.22 -5.55 7.97
C LEU A 26 4.07 -6.86 8.73
N ASN A 27 5.15 -7.44 9.26
CA ASN A 27 5.10 -8.73 9.95
C ASN A 27 4.10 -8.78 11.13
N LYS A 28 3.80 -7.64 11.77
CA LYS A 28 2.82 -7.55 12.87
C LYS A 28 1.40 -7.18 12.42
N HIS A 29 1.22 -6.78 11.17
CA HIS A 29 -0.04 -6.26 10.65
C HIS A 29 -0.66 -7.13 9.56
N VAL A 30 0.01 -8.21 9.15
CA VAL A 30 -0.43 -9.09 8.07
C VAL A 30 -0.70 -10.48 8.64
N GLU A 31 -1.88 -11.02 8.33
CA GLU A 31 -2.26 -12.39 8.68
C GLU A 31 -1.38 -13.41 7.97
N LYS A 32 -1.09 -14.54 8.63
CA LYS A 32 -0.18 -15.57 8.11
C LYS A 32 -0.64 -16.19 6.78
N ASP A 33 -1.94 -16.24 6.54
CA ASP A 33 -2.54 -16.78 5.32
C ASP A 33 -2.91 -15.70 4.28
N ALA A 34 -2.44 -14.47 4.48
CA ALA A 34 -2.71 -13.37 3.55
C ALA A 34 -1.94 -13.54 2.23
N ILE A 35 -2.56 -13.09 1.15
CA ILE A 35 -1.93 -13.01 -0.17
C ILE A 35 -1.47 -11.57 -0.40
N ILE A 36 -0.18 -11.39 -0.67
CA ILE A 36 0.39 -10.08 -0.98
C ILE A 36 0.14 -9.75 -2.44
N CYS A 37 -0.60 -8.67 -2.70
CA CYS A 37 -0.80 -8.12 -4.03
C CYS A 37 -0.04 -6.79 -4.17
N SER A 38 0.86 -6.70 -5.16
CA SER A 38 1.63 -5.48 -5.41
C SER A 38 1.83 -5.22 -6.90
N ASP A 39 2.32 -4.02 -7.24
CA ASP A 39 2.66 -3.56 -8.59
C ASP A 39 3.90 -4.23 -9.22
N GLY A 40 4.44 -5.27 -8.56
CA GLY A 40 5.58 -6.04 -9.08
C GLY A 40 6.96 -5.51 -8.69
N PHE A 41 7.07 -4.50 -7.82
CA PHE A 41 8.37 -4.04 -7.34
C PHE A 41 9.14 -5.14 -6.58
N ARG A 42 10.44 -5.31 -6.89
CA ARG A 42 11.28 -6.45 -6.42
C ARG A 42 11.29 -6.60 -4.90
N SER A 43 11.22 -5.50 -4.15
CA SER A 43 11.20 -5.52 -2.68
C SER A 43 10.00 -6.29 -2.11
N TYR A 44 8.85 -6.32 -2.80
CA TYR A 44 7.69 -7.10 -2.36
C TYR A 44 7.88 -8.61 -2.55
N GLY A 45 8.63 -9.03 -3.57
CA GLY A 45 9.00 -10.44 -3.74
C GLY A 45 10.01 -10.92 -2.68
N VAL A 46 10.85 -10.01 -2.17
CA VAL A 46 11.72 -10.30 -1.00
C VAL A 46 10.89 -10.38 0.28
N LEU A 47 9.96 -9.46 0.46
CA LEU A 47 9.03 -9.45 1.60
C LEU A 47 8.23 -10.76 1.67
N ALA A 48 7.61 -11.16 0.57
CA ALA A 48 6.76 -12.35 0.54
C ALA A 48 7.53 -13.63 0.87
N ARG A 49 8.77 -13.74 0.36
CA ARG A 49 9.67 -14.85 0.73
C ARG A 49 10.02 -14.83 2.22
N LYS A 50 10.26 -13.66 2.81
CA LYS A 50 10.54 -13.54 4.25
C LYS A 50 9.33 -13.87 5.12
N LEU A 51 8.13 -13.54 4.66
CA LEU A 51 6.88 -13.84 5.37
C LEU A 51 6.34 -15.24 5.08
N ASN A 52 6.97 -15.98 4.16
CA ASN A 52 6.46 -17.25 3.63
C ASN A 52 5.01 -17.17 3.11
N MET A 53 4.68 -16.05 2.44
CA MET A 53 3.33 -15.75 1.93
C MET A 53 3.28 -15.81 0.41
N ALA A 54 2.09 -16.11 -0.12
CA ALA A 54 1.85 -16.04 -1.56
C ALA A 54 1.94 -14.60 -2.06
N HIS A 55 2.72 -14.38 -3.12
CA HIS A 55 2.86 -13.08 -3.79
C HIS A 55 2.24 -13.13 -5.18
N LYS A 56 1.28 -12.24 -5.42
CA LYS A 56 0.66 -12.03 -6.73
C LYS A 56 1.05 -10.65 -7.25
N PRO A 57 2.15 -10.53 -8.03
CA PRO A 57 2.47 -9.28 -8.70
C PRO A 57 1.42 -9.00 -9.79
N ILE A 58 0.73 -7.86 -9.68
CA ILE A 58 -0.26 -7.41 -10.65
C ILE A 58 0.48 -6.56 -11.68
N ASN A 59 0.72 -7.15 -12.85
CA ASN A 59 1.36 -6.45 -13.96
C ASN A 59 0.31 -5.60 -14.68
N LEU A 60 0.25 -4.30 -14.35
CA LEU A 60 -0.71 -3.36 -14.95
C LEU A 60 -0.45 -3.11 -16.44
N THR A 61 0.77 -3.36 -16.92
CA THR A 61 1.23 -3.05 -18.28
C THR A 61 0.79 -4.08 -19.32
N LYS A 62 0.68 -5.34 -18.93
CA LYS A 62 0.06 -6.37 -19.77
C LYS A 62 -1.43 -6.32 -19.50
N LYS A 63 -2.23 -5.77 -20.42
CA LYS A 63 -3.71 -5.74 -20.44
C LYS A 63 -4.40 -7.12 -20.30
N SER A 64 -3.71 -8.16 -19.84
CA SER A 64 -4.25 -9.41 -19.33
C SER A 64 -4.98 -9.17 -18.00
N ARG A 65 -6.07 -8.41 -18.08
CA ARG A 65 -7.12 -8.42 -17.05
C ARG A 65 -7.64 -9.85 -17.02
N VAL A 66 -7.78 -10.41 -15.82
CA VAL A 66 -8.25 -11.79 -15.54
C VAL A 66 -7.14 -12.84 -15.53
N ARG A 67 -6.43 -12.93 -14.40
CA ARG A 67 -6.22 -14.27 -13.79
C ARG A 67 -7.02 -14.49 -12.51
N GLU A 68 -7.51 -13.44 -11.84
CA GLU A 68 -8.58 -13.52 -10.84
C GLU A 68 -9.21 -12.12 -10.72
N LYS A 69 -10.53 -12.00 -10.93
CA LYS A 69 -11.32 -10.76 -10.72
C LYS A 69 -11.39 -10.30 -9.25
N VAL A 70 -10.56 -10.85 -8.37
CA VAL A 70 -10.67 -10.72 -6.91
C VAL A 70 -9.54 -9.85 -6.32
N PHE A 71 -8.47 -9.57 -7.09
CA PHE A 71 -7.32 -8.80 -6.63
C PHE A 71 -7.21 -7.48 -7.38
N HIS A 72 -7.75 -6.41 -6.79
CA HIS A 72 -7.74 -5.06 -7.35
C HIS A 72 -6.81 -4.14 -6.55
N ILE A 73 -5.72 -3.66 -7.16
CA ILE A 73 -4.84 -2.63 -6.57
C ILE A 73 -5.32 -1.19 -6.82
N GLN A 74 -6.42 -1.02 -7.56
CA GLN A 74 -6.95 0.29 -7.94
C GLN A 74 -7.24 1.18 -6.72
N ASN A 75 -7.71 0.61 -5.61
CA ASN A 75 -7.96 1.34 -4.37
C ASN A 75 -6.68 1.89 -3.72
N VAL A 76 -5.54 1.21 -3.88
CA VAL A 76 -4.23 1.70 -3.40
C VAL A 76 -3.67 2.73 -4.37
N ASN A 77 -3.84 2.52 -5.68
CA ASN A 77 -3.39 3.50 -6.67
C ASN A 77 -4.17 4.82 -6.58
N ALA A 78 -5.48 4.76 -6.28
CA ALA A 78 -6.31 5.94 -6.05
C ALA A 78 -5.87 6.76 -4.82
N TYR A 79 -5.17 6.14 -3.86
CA TYR A 79 -4.64 6.83 -2.69
C TYR A 79 -3.65 7.94 -3.05
N HIS A 80 -3.02 7.91 -4.22
CA HIS A 80 -2.07 8.94 -4.61
C HIS A 80 -2.75 10.21 -5.17
N GLY A 81 -4.06 10.23 -5.36
CA GLY A 81 -4.76 11.38 -5.95
C GLY A 81 -4.79 12.63 -5.05
N TRP A 82 -4.92 12.45 -3.74
CA TRP A 82 -5.07 13.59 -2.81
C TRP A 82 -3.81 14.45 -2.72
N ILE A 83 -2.63 13.84 -2.87
CA ILE A 83 -1.35 14.54 -2.74
C ILE A 83 -1.03 15.39 -3.98
N ALA A 84 -1.63 15.08 -5.14
CA ALA A 84 -1.45 15.83 -6.38
C ALA A 84 -1.95 17.29 -6.29
N ARG A 85 -2.79 17.59 -5.29
CA ARG A 85 -3.28 18.96 -5.01
C ARG A 85 -2.18 19.88 -4.47
N PHE A 86 -1.06 19.33 -4.01
CA PHE A 86 0.06 20.07 -3.47
C PHE A 86 1.14 20.27 -4.55
N HIS A 87 1.37 21.51 -4.96
CA HIS A 87 2.39 21.88 -5.94
C HIS A 87 3.79 21.94 -5.32
N GLY A 88 4.37 20.76 -5.04
CA GLY A 88 5.72 20.63 -4.47
C GLY A 88 5.70 20.16 -3.01
N VAL A 89 5.53 18.86 -2.83
CA VAL A 89 5.60 18.25 -1.49
C VAL A 89 7.06 18.01 -1.11
N ALA A 90 7.56 18.76 -0.13
CA ALA A 90 8.85 18.46 0.46
C ALA A 90 8.77 17.15 1.25
N THR A 91 9.50 16.12 0.81
CA THR A 91 9.50 14.77 1.42
C THR A 91 9.82 14.78 2.92
N LYS A 92 10.53 15.81 3.41
CA LYS A 92 10.79 16.04 4.84
C LYS A 92 9.52 16.22 5.69
N TYR A 93 8.42 16.69 5.10
CA TYR A 93 7.16 16.92 5.79
C TYR A 93 6.08 15.89 5.42
N LEU A 94 6.44 14.81 4.71
CA LEU A 94 5.46 13.83 4.23
C LEU A 94 4.61 13.24 5.36
N ASP A 95 5.18 13.05 6.55
CA ASP A 95 4.43 12.58 7.73
C ASP A 95 3.35 13.57 8.17
N ASN A 96 3.62 14.88 8.09
CA ASN A 96 2.63 15.91 8.40
C ASN A 96 1.49 15.90 7.38
N TYR A 97 1.79 15.75 6.09
CA TYR A 97 0.77 15.63 5.05
C TYR A 97 -0.08 14.37 5.22
N LEU A 98 0.53 13.23 5.59
CA LEU A 98 -0.20 11.99 5.86
C LEU A 98 -1.13 12.13 7.07
N ASN A 99 -0.66 12.77 8.15
CA ASN A 99 -1.49 13.03 9.33
C ASN A 99 -2.68 13.95 9.00
N TRP A 100 -2.45 15.01 8.22
CA TRP A 100 -3.51 15.90 7.75
C TRP A 100 -4.52 15.16 6.87
N TYR A 101 -4.06 14.31 5.95
CA TYR A 101 -4.95 13.49 5.13
C TYR A 101 -5.82 12.54 5.96
N ARG A 102 -5.23 11.86 6.96
CA ARG A 102 -5.98 10.99 7.89
C ARG A 102 -7.00 11.77 8.70
N PHE A 103 -6.64 12.98 9.15
CA PHE A 103 -7.56 13.86 9.87
C PHE A 103 -8.77 14.20 9.01
N ILE A 104 -8.56 14.58 7.74
CA ILE A 104 -9.65 14.83 6.79
C ILE A 104 -10.49 13.58 6.55
N GLU A 105 -9.89 12.44 6.22
CA GLU A 105 -10.62 11.19 6.00
C GLU A 105 -11.44 10.73 7.23
N SER A 106 -10.97 11.04 8.44
CA SER A 106 -11.69 10.74 9.68
C SER A 106 -12.79 11.74 10.03
N SER A 107 -12.68 12.98 9.53
CA SER A 107 -13.63 14.06 9.78
C SER A 107 -14.70 14.18 8.70
N ASP A 108 -14.46 13.63 7.51
CA ASP A 108 -15.44 13.44 6.42
C ASP A 108 -16.40 12.26 6.71
N ASN A 109 -16.38 11.71 7.93
CA ASN A 109 -17.39 10.78 8.43
C ASN A 109 -18.22 11.39 9.59
N PRO A 110 -18.95 12.51 9.41
CA PRO A 110 -20.15 12.76 10.18
C PRO A 110 -21.34 12.10 9.45
N ASN A 111 -21.88 11.04 10.08
CA ASN A 111 -23.08 10.26 9.73
C ASN A 111 -22.82 8.87 9.13
#